data_AF-A0A8S3IQ82-F1
#
_entry.id   AF-A0A8S3IQ82-F1
#
_cell.length_a   1.000
_cell.length_b   1.000
_cell.length_c   1.000
_cell.angle_alpha   90.00
_cell.angle_beta   90.00
_cell.angle_gamma   90.00
#
_symmetry.space_group_name_H-M   'P 1'
#
loop_
_entity.id
_entity.type
_entity.pdbx_description
1 polymer ?
#
loop_
_entity_poly.entity_id
_entity_poly.type
_entity_poly.pdbx_seq_one_letter_code
_entity_poly.pdbx_strand_id
1 'polypeptide(L)'
;AFNGMEMSAFCNLFAIQNAIMFNDAYDRDIIRFDSVVANFSRNQVYNNTGVNILSMVGFEKITAPFPAVEMNSFRNNRAVGQLNQQLFDRTGAVIEIGNPRQIYMFNTFDNWDSRYEVRTRSRLFEPNRLESRSVNASSNFWGRIGDVDDIGARIYDKFDNKTLIEVNYYPPYLDSTRLRQGF
;
A
#
# COMPACT_ATOMS: atom_id res chain seq x y z
N ALA A 1 18.42 7.30 41.11
CA ALA A 1 18.33 8.31 40.04
C ALA A 1 17.39 7.76 38.97
N PHE A 2 16.42 8.56 38.54
CA PHE A 2 15.35 8.15 37.64
C PHE A 2 15.91 7.74 36.27
N ASN A 3 15.86 6.45 35.97
CA ASN A 3 15.81 5.95 34.60
C ASN A 3 14.36 6.14 34.13
N GLY A 4 14.06 7.32 33.59
CA GLY A 4 12.70 7.72 33.26
C GLY A 4 12.64 8.37 31.89
N MET A 5 12.01 7.65 30.95
CA MET A 5 11.45 8.12 29.68
C MET A 5 12.33 7.98 28.43
N GLU A 6 12.63 6.74 28.04
CA GLU A 6 12.69 6.38 26.61
C GLU A 6 11.42 5.61 26.22
N MET A 7 10.39 6.34 25.82
CA MET A 7 9.46 5.92 24.76
C MET A 7 8.97 7.20 24.10
N SER A 8 9.53 7.52 22.93
CA SER A 8 8.91 8.47 22.01
C SER A 8 7.46 8.03 21.83
N ALA A 9 6.51 8.82 22.33
CA ALA A 9 5.08 8.50 22.26
C ALA A 9 4.66 8.44 20.79
N PHE A 10 4.46 7.24 20.25
CA PHE A 10 3.90 7.08 18.92
C PHE A 10 2.46 7.56 18.92
N CYS A 11 2.11 8.42 17.96
CA CYS A 11 0.72 8.81 17.75
C CYS A 11 0.00 7.66 17.02
N ASN A 12 -0.98 7.07 17.69
CA ASN A 12 -1.88 6.10 17.08
C ASN A 12 -3.05 6.84 16.44
N LEU A 13 -3.35 6.56 15.17
CA LEU A 13 -4.46 7.18 14.46
C LEU A 13 -5.37 6.10 13.88
N PHE A 14 -6.67 6.20 14.19
CA PHE A 14 -7.69 5.30 13.69
C PHE A 14 -8.65 6.04 12.78
N ALA A 15 -8.74 5.61 11.53
CA ALA A 15 -9.69 6.10 10.55
C ALA A 15 -10.54 4.90 10.08
N ILE A 16 -11.68 4.73 10.73
CA ILE A 16 -12.52 3.54 10.58
C ILE A 16 -13.93 3.94 10.14
N GLN A 17 -14.51 3.21 9.18
CA GLN A 17 -15.90 3.41 8.71
C GLN A 17 -16.20 4.81 8.15
N ASN A 18 -15.25 5.41 7.42
CA ASN A 18 -15.44 6.69 6.76
C ASN A 18 -15.75 6.54 5.27
N ALA A 19 -16.34 7.57 4.69
CA ALA A 19 -16.50 7.74 3.25
C ALA A 19 -15.68 8.95 2.78
N ILE A 20 -14.74 8.73 1.86
CA ILE A 20 -13.84 9.76 1.32
C ILE A 20 -14.03 9.75 -0.19
N MET A 21 -14.74 10.75 -0.71
CA MET A 21 -15.23 10.72 -2.08
C MET A 21 -15.14 12.06 -2.78
N PHE A 22 -14.98 12.02 -4.11
CA PHE A 22 -15.10 13.18 -5.00
C PHE A 22 -14.11 14.32 -4.71
N ASN A 23 -12.96 14.01 -4.12
CA ASN A 23 -11.89 15.00 -3.92
C ASN A 23 -11.02 15.09 -5.18
N ASP A 24 -10.58 16.31 -5.52
CA ASP A 24 -9.68 16.55 -6.65
C ASP A 24 -8.46 17.37 -6.19
N ALA A 25 -7.29 16.75 -6.21
CA ALA A 25 -6.03 17.30 -5.69
C ALA A 25 -4.81 16.78 -6.50
N TYR A 26 -4.60 17.31 -7.70
CA TYR A 26 -3.51 16.91 -8.61
C TYR A 26 -2.09 17.06 -8.06
N ASP A 27 -1.89 17.87 -7.01
CA ASP A 27 -0.59 18.26 -6.47
C ASP A 27 -0.22 17.59 -5.13
N ARG A 28 -1.15 16.84 -4.52
CA ARG A 28 -0.95 16.18 -3.22
C ARG A 28 -1.71 14.86 -3.08
N ASP A 29 -1.41 14.11 -2.04
CA ASP A 29 -2.15 12.90 -1.68
C ASP A 29 -3.56 13.26 -1.18
N ILE A 30 -4.57 12.40 -1.41
CA ILE A 30 -5.92 12.59 -0.83
C ILE A 30 -5.90 12.33 0.68
N ILE A 31 -5.25 11.23 1.10
CA ILE A 31 -5.08 10.83 2.49
C ILE A 31 -3.59 10.57 2.73
N ARG A 32 -3.05 11.14 3.80
CA ARG A 32 -1.65 10.93 4.19
C ARG A 32 -1.53 10.64 5.68
N PHE A 33 -1.08 9.44 6.00
CA PHE A 33 -0.57 9.08 7.31
C PHE A 33 0.95 9.18 7.27
N ASP A 34 1.49 10.20 7.92
CA ASP A 34 2.91 10.46 8.02
C ASP A 34 3.32 10.38 9.49
N SER A 35 4.28 9.52 9.80
CA SER A 35 4.87 9.44 11.14
C SER A 35 3.79 9.16 12.20
N VAL A 36 2.95 8.16 11.91
CA VAL A 36 1.92 7.64 12.83
C VAL A 36 1.81 6.12 12.72
N VAL A 37 1.32 5.48 13.78
CA VAL A 37 0.85 4.09 13.72
C VAL A 37 -0.64 4.14 13.38
N ALA A 38 -0.96 3.92 12.11
CA ALA A 38 -2.31 4.10 11.60
C ALA A 38 -3.06 2.78 11.40
N ASN A 39 -4.36 2.80 11.71
CA ASN A 39 -5.33 1.81 11.28
C ASN A 39 -6.35 2.50 10.37
N PHE A 40 -6.32 2.16 9.09
CA PHE A 40 -7.29 2.62 8.11
C PHE A 40 -8.17 1.45 7.69
N SER A 41 -9.35 1.32 8.31
CA SER A 41 -10.18 0.11 8.13
C SER A 41 -11.62 0.38 7.76
N ARG A 42 -12.18 -0.47 6.89
CA ARG A 42 -13.62 -0.45 6.55
C ARG A 42 -14.10 0.89 5.96
N ASN A 43 -13.21 1.64 5.30
CA ASN A 43 -13.55 2.89 4.64
C ASN A 43 -13.97 2.66 3.18
N GLN A 44 -14.78 3.59 2.67
CA GLN A 44 -15.11 3.70 1.26
C GLN A 44 -14.33 4.87 0.66
N VAL A 45 -13.45 4.59 -0.29
CA VAL A 45 -12.62 5.58 -0.97
C VAL A 45 -12.96 5.55 -2.45
N TYR A 46 -13.66 6.57 -2.93
CA TYR A 46 -14.34 6.52 -4.22
C TYR A 46 -14.22 7.81 -5.02
N ASN A 47 -13.90 7.72 -6.32
CA ASN A 47 -13.92 8.86 -7.24
C ASN A 47 -13.03 10.04 -6.81
N ASN A 48 -11.88 9.76 -6.21
CA ASN A 48 -10.91 10.81 -5.88
C ASN A 48 -9.79 10.89 -6.92
N THR A 49 -9.25 12.08 -7.16
CA THR A 49 -8.06 12.33 -7.98
C THR A 49 -6.96 12.93 -7.11
N GLY A 50 -5.81 12.25 -7.03
CA GLY A 50 -4.68 12.68 -6.19
C GLY A 50 -3.33 12.29 -6.77
N VAL A 51 -2.22 12.81 -6.24
CA VAL A 51 -0.87 12.30 -6.56
C VAL A 51 -0.81 10.81 -6.20
N ASN A 52 -1.20 10.49 -4.98
CA ASN A 52 -1.65 9.16 -4.55
C ASN A 52 -3.01 9.31 -3.84
N ILE A 53 -3.71 8.21 -3.64
CA ILE A 53 -4.98 8.26 -2.90
C ILE A 53 -4.73 8.11 -1.40
N LEU A 54 -3.95 7.11 -1.01
CA LEU A 54 -3.54 6.87 0.38
C LEU A 54 -2.02 6.73 0.47
N SER A 55 -1.37 7.54 1.28
CA SER A 55 0.06 7.43 1.58
C SER A 55 0.28 7.02 3.04
N MET A 56 0.98 5.90 3.27
CA MET A 56 1.31 5.35 4.59
C MET A 56 2.83 5.37 4.81
N VAL A 57 3.36 6.44 5.42
CA VAL A 57 4.81 6.77 5.44
C VAL A 57 5.25 7.38 6.78
N GLY A 58 6.55 7.66 6.93
CA GLY A 58 7.08 8.53 8.00
C GLY A 58 7.65 7.85 9.26
N PHE A 59 7.41 6.56 9.47
CA PHE A 59 8.12 5.81 10.51
C PHE A 59 8.77 4.54 10.00
N GLU A 60 10.09 4.56 9.88
CA GLU A 60 10.86 3.36 9.59
C GLU A 60 10.85 2.42 10.81
N LYS A 61 10.75 1.10 10.54
CA LYS A 61 10.86 0.01 11.53
C LYS A 61 9.71 -0.13 12.54
N ILE A 62 8.70 0.74 12.50
CA ILE A 62 7.52 0.59 13.36
C ILE A 62 6.49 -0.26 12.64
N THR A 63 6.21 -1.44 13.20
CA THR A 63 5.14 -2.33 12.72
C THR A 63 3.93 -2.15 13.62
N ALA A 64 2.77 -1.84 13.03
CA ALA A 64 1.54 -1.82 13.79
C ALA A 64 1.22 -3.24 14.30
N PRO A 65 0.70 -3.41 15.53
CA PRO A 65 0.27 -4.72 16.04
C PRO A 65 -1.03 -5.22 15.38
N PHE A 66 -1.59 -4.44 14.46
CA PHE A 66 -2.82 -4.68 13.72
C PHE A 66 -2.60 -4.38 12.23
N PRO A 67 -3.48 -4.85 11.34
CA PRO A 67 -3.46 -4.44 9.94
C PRO A 67 -3.50 -2.92 9.79
N ALA A 68 -2.58 -2.40 8.98
CA ALA A 68 -2.44 -0.96 8.76
C ALA A 68 -3.58 -0.46 7.86
N VAL A 69 -3.95 -1.26 6.85
CA VAL A 69 -5.04 -0.97 5.92
C VAL A 69 -5.86 -2.23 5.68
N GLU A 70 -7.11 -2.28 6.15
CA GLU A 70 -7.91 -3.51 6.08
C GLU A 70 -9.38 -3.29 5.71
N MET A 71 -9.94 -4.19 4.90
CA MET A 71 -11.37 -4.22 4.56
C MET A 71 -11.91 -2.91 3.94
N ASN A 72 -11.06 -2.15 3.26
CA ASN A 72 -11.48 -0.93 2.56
C ASN A 72 -11.94 -1.23 1.13
N SER A 73 -12.77 -0.33 0.58
CA SER A 73 -13.11 -0.34 -0.83
C SER A 73 -12.50 0.88 -1.51
N PHE A 74 -11.53 0.65 -2.41
CA PHE A 74 -10.94 1.66 -3.27
C PHE A 74 -11.45 1.47 -4.70
N ARG A 75 -12.32 2.35 -5.17
CA ARG A 75 -12.93 2.23 -6.50
C ARG A 75 -12.94 3.55 -7.26
N ASN A 76 -12.72 3.50 -8.57
CA ASN A 76 -12.75 4.65 -9.48
C ASN A 76 -11.87 5.84 -9.03
N ASN A 77 -10.80 5.57 -8.27
CA ASN A 77 -9.86 6.61 -7.93
C ASN A 77 -8.78 6.75 -9.02
N ARG A 78 -8.27 7.96 -9.18
CA ARG A 78 -7.24 8.31 -10.16
C ARG A 78 -5.99 8.84 -9.46
N ALA A 79 -4.97 8.01 -9.36
CA ALA A 79 -3.66 8.39 -8.87
C ALA A 79 -2.80 8.90 -10.03
N VAL A 80 -2.62 10.22 -10.12
CA VAL A 80 -1.90 10.84 -11.23
C VAL A 80 -0.39 10.73 -11.09
N GLY A 81 0.12 10.62 -9.86
CA GLY A 81 1.55 10.49 -9.61
C GLY A 81 2.40 11.72 -9.97
N GLN A 82 3.65 11.65 -9.54
CA GLN A 82 4.70 12.56 -9.98
C GLN A 82 5.45 11.94 -11.16
N LEU A 83 6.03 12.78 -12.00
CA LEU A 83 6.88 12.34 -13.09
C LEU A 83 8.13 11.66 -12.52
N ASN A 84 8.30 10.38 -12.80
CA ASN A 84 9.52 9.66 -12.56
C ASN A 84 10.42 9.80 -13.79
N GLN A 85 11.52 10.54 -13.64
CA GLN A 85 12.45 10.82 -14.74
C GLN A 85 13.15 9.56 -15.26
N GLN A 86 13.38 8.56 -14.41
CA GLN A 86 14.06 7.31 -14.79
C GLN A 86 13.14 6.41 -15.62
N LEU A 87 11.84 6.41 -15.32
CA LEU A 87 10.83 5.64 -16.05
C LEU A 87 10.18 6.41 -17.20
N PHE A 88 10.48 7.71 -17.33
CA PHE A 88 9.80 8.64 -18.24
C PHE A 88 8.27 8.59 -18.14
N ASP A 89 7.76 8.33 -16.95
CA ASP A 89 6.33 8.10 -16.72
C ASP A 89 5.92 8.48 -15.30
N ARG A 90 4.62 8.59 -15.05
CA ARG A 90 4.06 8.88 -13.74
C ARG A 90 3.83 7.60 -12.96
N THR A 91 4.27 7.59 -11.70
CA THR A 91 4.18 6.43 -10.81
C THR A 91 3.12 6.65 -9.73
N GLY A 92 1.96 7.18 -10.10
CA GLY A 92 0.84 7.35 -9.17
C GLY A 92 0.30 6.00 -8.75
N ALA A 93 -0.01 5.85 -7.47
CA ALA A 93 -0.68 4.66 -6.97
C ALA A 93 -1.87 4.99 -6.07
N VAL A 94 -2.83 4.07 -6.00
CA VAL A 94 -3.92 4.16 -5.04
C VAL A 94 -3.37 4.11 -3.62
N ILE A 95 -2.41 3.22 -3.34
CA ILE A 95 -1.69 3.20 -2.07
C ILE A 95 -0.18 3.36 -2.28
N GLU A 96 0.43 4.33 -1.61
CA GLU A 96 1.88 4.41 -1.41
C GLU A 96 2.25 3.81 -0.04
N ILE A 97 3.17 2.85 -0.05
CA ILE A 97 3.66 2.16 1.14
C ILE A 97 5.11 2.56 1.42
N GLY A 98 5.33 3.24 2.54
CA GLY A 98 6.65 3.66 2.98
C GLY A 98 7.41 2.61 3.78
N ASN A 99 6.70 1.69 4.45
CA ASN A 99 7.30 0.86 5.50
C ASN A 99 7.08 -0.64 5.24
N PRO A 100 8.13 -1.48 5.39
CA PRO A 100 8.00 -2.94 5.31
C PRO A 100 7.26 -3.49 6.54
N ARG A 101 6.96 -4.81 6.53
CA ARG A 101 6.35 -5.57 7.66
C ARG A 101 4.91 -5.18 8.00
N GLN A 102 4.32 -4.27 7.25
CA GLN A 102 2.92 -3.89 7.40
C GLN A 102 1.98 -4.90 6.74
N ILE A 103 0.73 -4.91 7.19
CA ILE A 103 -0.32 -5.78 6.67
C ILE A 103 -1.40 -4.91 6.01
N TYR A 104 -1.69 -5.20 4.74
CA TYR A 104 -2.69 -4.56 3.90
C TYR A 104 -3.61 -5.64 3.34
N MET A 105 -4.73 -5.97 4.00
CA MET A 105 -5.52 -7.17 3.67
C MET A 105 -7.01 -6.91 3.49
N PHE A 106 -7.68 -7.79 2.75
CA PHE A 106 -9.12 -7.76 2.53
C PHE A 106 -9.63 -6.48 1.90
N ASN A 107 -8.75 -5.69 1.29
CA ASN A 107 -9.13 -4.50 0.54
C ASN A 107 -9.61 -4.89 -0.85
N THR A 108 -10.54 -4.11 -1.39
CA THR A 108 -11.01 -4.21 -2.77
C THR A 108 -10.43 -3.07 -3.58
N PHE A 109 -9.66 -3.40 -4.61
CA PHE A 109 -9.09 -2.46 -5.58
C PHE A 109 -9.81 -2.59 -6.92
N ASP A 110 -10.23 -1.45 -7.48
CA ASP A 110 -10.86 -1.37 -8.81
C ASP A 110 -10.69 0.06 -9.35
N ASN A 111 -9.45 0.43 -9.70
CA ASN A 111 -9.08 1.82 -10.02
C ASN A 111 -8.41 1.90 -11.40
N TRP A 112 -9.18 1.71 -12.48
CA TRP A 112 -8.67 1.60 -13.86
C TRP A 112 -7.89 2.81 -14.38
N ASP A 113 -8.21 4.01 -13.87
CA ASP A 113 -7.51 5.25 -14.27
C ASP A 113 -6.18 5.45 -13.53
N SER A 114 -5.84 4.56 -12.58
CA SER A 114 -4.58 4.55 -11.85
C SER A 114 -3.66 3.49 -12.43
N ARG A 115 -2.43 3.88 -12.78
CA ARG A 115 -1.42 2.95 -13.29
C ARG A 115 -1.15 1.81 -12.30
N TYR A 116 -0.94 2.17 -11.04
CA TYR A 116 -0.67 1.22 -9.97
C TYR A 116 -1.78 1.25 -8.92
N GLU A 117 -2.16 0.08 -8.42
CA GLU A 117 -2.99 -0.04 -7.21
C GLU A 117 -2.12 0.17 -5.97
N VAL A 118 -0.89 -0.35 -5.99
CA VAL A 118 0.09 -0.21 -4.91
C VAL A 118 1.44 0.19 -5.47
N ARG A 119 2.14 1.08 -4.77
CA ARG A 119 3.57 1.31 -4.98
C ARG A 119 4.31 1.34 -3.64
N THR A 120 5.57 0.96 -3.64
CA THR A 120 6.41 1.05 -2.45
C THR A 120 7.53 2.08 -2.61
N ARG A 121 8.04 2.58 -1.48
CA ARG A 121 9.17 3.53 -1.48
C ARG A 121 10.52 2.80 -1.54
N SER A 122 11.52 3.51 -2.04
CA SER A 122 12.91 3.05 -2.08
C SER A 122 13.55 3.06 -0.70
N ARG A 123 14.39 2.05 -0.44
CA ARG A 123 15.18 1.90 0.79
C ARG A 123 16.67 2.16 0.61
N LEU A 124 17.05 2.93 -0.41
CA LEU A 124 18.47 3.19 -0.72
C LEU A 124 19.27 3.77 0.45
N PHE A 125 18.60 4.49 1.35
CA PHE A 125 19.20 5.15 2.52
C PHE A 125 19.24 4.27 3.78
N GLU A 126 18.84 3.00 3.71
CA GLU A 126 18.82 2.13 4.90
C GLU A 126 20.13 1.33 5.10
N PRO A 127 20.74 1.37 6.31
CA PRO A 127 22.02 0.72 6.59
C PRO A 127 21.94 -0.82 6.71
N ASN A 128 20.77 -1.42 6.95
CA ASN A 128 20.60 -2.87 7.14
C ASN A 128 19.74 -3.53 6.04
N ARG A 129 20.25 -3.51 4.80
CA ARG A 129 19.59 -4.01 3.58
C ARG A 129 19.20 -5.51 3.60
N LEU A 130 19.80 -6.30 4.50
CA LEU A 130 19.71 -7.76 4.53
C LEU A 130 18.46 -8.29 5.27
N GLU A 131 17.80 -7.46 6.09
CA GLU A 131 16.55 -7.83 6.78
C GLU A 131 15.27 -7.41 6.04
N SER A 132 15.30 -7.48 4.71
CA SER A 132 14.16 -7.14 3.88
C SER A 132 12.99 -8.07 4.18
N ARG A 133 12.07 -7.63 5.04
CA ARG A 133 10.74 -8.23 5.15
C ARG A 133 9.78 -7.52 4.20
N SER A 134 8.96 -8.29 3.53
CA SER A 134 7.93 -7.82 2.61
C SER A 134 6.78 -7.12 3.34
N VAL A 135 5.95 -6.44 2.56
CA VAL A 135 4.60 -6.06 2.96
C VAL A 135 3.67 -7.24 2.69
N ASN A 136 2.76 -7.53 3.61
CA ASN A 136 1.78 -8.58 3.41
C ASN A 136 0.50 -8.02 2.79
N ALA A 137 0.19 -8.41 1.54
CA ALA A 137 -0.95 -7.96 0.77
C ALA A 137 -1.73 -9.11 0.08
N SER A 138 -1.58 -10.34 0.58
CA SER A 138 -2.03 -11.56 -0.10
C SER A 138 -3.56 -11.70 -0.18
N SER A 139 -4.29 -11.15 0.79
CA SER A 139 -5.74 -11.35 0.90
C SER A 139 -6.58 -10.20 0.32
N ASN A 140 -6.07 -9.45 -0.66
CA ASN A 140 -6.82 -8.38 -1.32
C ASN A 140 -7.52 -8.89 -2.59
N PHE A 141 -8.60 -8.21 -2.96
CA PHE A 141 -9.20 -8.33 -4.29
C PHE A 141 -8.59 -7.26 -5.19
N TRP A 142 -7.88 -7.68 -6.24
CA TRP A 142 -7.11 -6.81 -7.14
C TRP A 142 -7.90 -6.40 -8.40
N GLY A 143 -9.23 -6.38 -8.33
CA GLY A 143 -10.09 -6.05 -9.46
C GLY A 143 -10.44 -7.28 -10.32
N ARG A 144 -10.98 -7.04 -11.51
CA ARG A 144 -11.32 -8.09 -12.50
C ARG A 144 -10.09 -8.54 -13.30
N ILE A 145 -9.00 -8.80 -12.60
CA ILE A 145 -7.74 -9.22 -13.20
C ILE A 145 -7.69 -10.76 -13.21
N GLY A 146 -7.35 -11.32 -14.37
CA GLY A 146 -7.47 -12.76 -14.63
C GLY A 146 -6.26 -13.60 -14.23
N ASP A 147 -5.06 -13.01 -14.22
CA ASP A 147 -3.81 -13.71 -13.92
C ASP A 147 -2.94 -12.95 -12.90
N VAL A 148 -2.05 -13.67 -12.23
CA VAL A 148 -1.11 -13.15 -11.22
C VAL A 148 -0.13 -12.16 -11.84
N ASP A 149 0.31 -12.38 -13.08
CA ASP A 149 1.22 -11.48 -13.78
C ASP A 149 0.59 -10.10 -14.00
N ASP A 150 -0.71 -10.06 -14.33
CA ASP A 150 -1.46 -8.82 -14.50
C ASP A 150 -1.63 -8.08 -13.15
N ILE A 151 -1.75 -8.81 -12.03
CA ILE A 151 -1.77 -8.21 -10.69
C ILE A 151 -0.40 -7.59 -10.39
N GLY A 152 0.67 -8.33 -10.65
CA GLY A 152 2.05 -7.87 -10.49
C GLY A 152 2.33 -6.60 -11.29
N ALA A 153 1.85 -6.50 -12.52
CA ALA A 153 2.01 -5.31 -13.36
C ALA A 153 1.36 -4.04 -12.77
N ARG A 154 0.37 -4.20 -11.87
CA ARG A 154 -0.30 -3.09 -11.17
C ARG A 154 0.28 -2.79 -9.79
N ILE A 155 1.37 -3.44 -9.43
CA ILE A 155 2.06 -3.25 -8.15
C ILE A 155 3.50 -2.84 -8.44
N TYR A 156 3.89 -1.61 -8.08
CA TYR A 156 5.25 -1.12 -8.28
C TYR A 156 6.13 -1.42 -7.08
N ASP A 157 6.97 -2.46 -7.16
CA ASP A 157 7.68 -3.03 -6.02
C ASP A 157 9.12 -3.51 -6.33
N LYS A 158 9.70 -4.32 -5.43
CA LYS A 158 11.06 -4.87 -5.56
C LYS A 158 11.32 -5.57 -6.90
N PHE A 159 10.30 -6.16 -7.53
CA PHE A 159 10.45 -6.86 -8.80
C PHE A 159 10.61 -5.89 -9.98
N ASP A 160 10.03 -4.70 -9.91
CA ASP A 160 10.30 -3.62 -10.87
C ASP A 160 11.67 -2.95 -10.61
N ASN A 161 12.00 -2.76 -9.34
CA ASN A 161 13.25 -2.13 -8.93
C ASN A 161 13.73 -2.69 -7.59
N LYS A 162 14.91 -3.33 -7.59
CA LYS A 162 15.49 -4.04 -6.43
C LYS A 162 15.67 -3.17 -5.17
N THR A 163 15.59 -1.84 -5.30
CA THR A 163 15.69 -0.90 -4.17
C THR A 163 14.38 -0.70 -3.42
N LEU A 164 13.26 -1.12 -4.00
CA LEU A 164 11.91 -0.98 -3.46
C LEU A 164 11.59 -2.09 -2.45
N ILE A 165 10.48 -1.92 -1.72
CA ILE A 165 9.96 -2.92 -0.78
C ILE A 165 9.18 -3.97 -1.57
N GLU A 166 9.39 -5.24 -1.22
CA GLU A 166 8.65 -6.38 -1.79
C GLU A 166 7.22 -6.42 -1.28
N VAL A 167 6.25 -6.64 -2.16
CA VAL A 167 4.84 -6.79 -1.82
C VAL A 167 4.42 -8.24 -2.06
N ASN A 168 3.99 -8.92 -1.01
CA ASN A 168 3.43 -10.26 -1.12
C ASN A 168 1.95 -10.16 -1.46
N TYR A 169 1.61 -10.13 -2.75
CA TYR A 169 0.22 -10.01 -3.23
C TYR A 169 -0.41 -11.34 -3.66
N TYR A 170 0.36 -12.43 -3.68
CA TYR A 170 -0.14 -13.76 -4.03
C TYR A 170 -1.28 -14.16 -3.11
N PRO A 171 -2.50 -14.38 -3.62
CA PRO A 171 -3.55 -14.95 -2.80
C PRO A 171 -3.20 -16.39 -2.45
N PRO A 172 -3.40 -16.82 -1.19
CA PRO A 172 -3.01 -18.14 -0.72
C PRO A 172 -3.72 -19.31 -1.45
N TYR A 173 -4.66 -19.03 -2.37
CA TYR A 173 -5.50 -19.99 -3.06
C TYR A 173 -5.30 -20.07 -4.59
N LEU A 174 -4.45 -19.22 -5.20
CA LEU A 174 -4.14 -19.31 -6.64
C LEU A 174 -2.92 -20.19 -6.93
N ASP A 175 -2.84 -21.35 -6.27
CA ASP A 175 -2.04 -22.44 -6.80
C ASP A 175 -2.92 -23.24 -7.77
N SER A 176 -2.75 -22.97 -9.06
CA SER A 176 -3.45 -23.66 -10.14
C SER A 176 -3.11 -25.16 -10.17
N THR A 177 -2.07 -25.63 -9.47
CA THR A 177 -1.78 -27.06 -9.31
C THR A 177 -2.68 -27.75 -8.28
N ARG A 178 -3.20 -27.02 -7.29
CA ARG A 178 -4.08 -27.59 -6.25
C ARG A 178 -5.56 -27.61 -6.63
N LEU A 179 -6.02 -26.67 -7.44
CA LEU A 179 -7.40 -26.66 -7.96
C LEU A 179 -7.64 -27.68 -9.09
N ARG A 180 -6.57 -28.16 -9.75
CA ARG A 180 -6.64 -29.23 -10.76
C ARG A 180 -6.61 -30.64 -10.17
N GLN A 181 -6.25 -30.78 -8.90
CA GLN A 181 -6.26 -32.06 -8.17
C GLN A 181 -7.47 -32.12 -7.24
N GLY A 182 -8.65 -31.95 -7.82
CA GLY A 182 -9.92 -32.13 -7.11
C GLY A 182 -10.01 -33.49 -6.42
N PHE A 183 -10.96 -33.57 -5.51
CA PHE A 183 -11.61 -34.80 -5.03
C PHE A 183 -11.49 -36.01 -5.97
#